data_AF-A0AB39XME6-F1
#
_entry.id   AF-A0AB39XME6-F1
#
_cell.length_a   1.000
_cell.length_b   1.000
_cell.length_c   1.000
_cell.angle_alpha   90.00
_cell.angle_beta   90.00
_cell.angle_gamma   90.00
#
_symmetry.space_group_name_H-M   'P 1'
#
loop_
_entity.id
_entity.type
_entity.pdbx_description
1 polymer ?
#
loop_
_entity_poly.entity_id
_entity_poly.type
_entity_poly.pdbx_seq_one_letter_code
_entity_poly.pdbx_strand_id
1 'polypeptide(L)'
;MANEARDTFVVGLRNAHAMEIQARELMERQSERLDEYPEVKAKLTAHLQETNEQLKRLEKCLEACGESTSSLKDTAQSMMANVQAMAHATAGDEILKNTFANNAFENFEIAAYKSLLALCTAAGIAEAKGPLETSLKEEQRMASWIDSNVEKVTMEYLSHQRQAA
;
A
#
# COMPACT_ATOMS: atom_id res chain seq x y z
N MET A 1 25.92 -1.73 -14.64
CA MET A 1 25.11 -0.49 -14.66
C MET A 1 23.72 -0.71 -15.26
N ALA A 2 23.51 -0.68 -16.58
CA ALA A 2 22.15 -0.78 -17.16
C ALA A 2 21.46 -2.13 -16.89
N ASN A 3 22.17 -3.26 -17.01
CA ASN A 3 21.62 -4.58 -16.65
C ASN A 3 21.33 -4.69 -15.14
N GLU A 4 22.23 -4.20 -14.26
CA GLU A 4 21.99 -4.20 -12.81
C GLU A 4 20.78 -3.35 -12.42
N ALA A 5 20.58 -2.20 -13.07
CA ALA A 5 19.41 -1.36 -12.87
C ALA A 5 18.13 -2.07 -13.33
N ARG A 6 18.14 -2.74 -14.49
CA ARG A 6 17.01 -3.55 -14.96
C ARG A 6 16.70 -4.70 -14.00
N ASP A 7 17.70 -5.46 -13.58
CA ASP A 7 17.49 -6.63 -12.73
C ASP A 7 16.94 -6.21 -11.35
N THR A 8 17.49 -5.12 -10.79
CA THR A 8 16.97 -4.52 -9.56
C THR A 8 15.56 -3.97 -9.74
N PHE A 9 15.26 -3.36 -10.89
CA PHE A 9 13.94 -2.86 -11.23
C PHE A 9 12.90 -3.99 -11.28
N VAL A 10 13.22 -5.11 -11.94
CA VAL A 10 12.33 -6.27 -12.04
C VAL A 10 12.05 -6.88 -10.67
N VAL A 11 13.08 -7.04 -9.83
CA VAL A 11 12.90 -7.48 -8.44
C VAL A 11 12.02 -6.49 -7.68
N GLY A 12 12.28 -5.20 -7.82
CA GLY A 12 11.48 -4.14 -7.22
C GLY A 12 10.01 -4.17 -7.63
N LEU A 13 9.72 -4.34 -8.92
CA LEU A 13 8.36 -4.41 -9.45
C LEU A 13 7.57 -5.57 -8.84
N ARG A 14 8.22 -6.72 -8.69
CA ARG A 14 7.57 -7.87 -8.08
C ARG A 14 7.39 -7.71 -6.56
N ASN A 15 8.36 -7.09 -5.88
CA ASN A 15 8.20 -6.76 -4.46
C ASN A 15 7.06 -5.77 -4.25
N ALA A 16 6.94 -4.76 -5.12
CA ALA A 16 5.80 -3.84 -5.12
C ALA A 16 4.49 -4.58 -5.41
N HIS A 17 4.45 -5.53 -6.34
CA HIS A 17 3.24 -6.32 -6.60
C HIS A 17 2.82 -7.13 -5.36
N ALA A 18 3.76 -7.77 -4.68
CA ALA A 18 3.50 -8.48 -3.43
C ALA A 18 3.08 -7.54 -2.27
N MET A 19 3.61 -6.32 -2.23
CA MET A 19 3.23 -5.27 -1.28
C MET A 19 1.78 -4.83 -1.51
N GLU A 20 1.39 -4.55 -2.76
CA GLU A 20 0.03 -4.16 -3.13
C GLU A 20 -1.01 -5.27 -2.87
N ILE A 21 -0.65 -6.54 -3.05
CA ILE A 21 -1.52 -7.67 -2.65
C ILE A 21 -1.80 -7.62 -1.15
N GLN A 22 -0.76 -7.37 -0.34
CA GLN A 22 -0.92 -7.25 1.11
C GLN A 22 -1.76 -6.04 1.50
N ALA A 23 -1.53 -4.89 0.85
CA ALA A 23 -2.31 -3.67 1.02
C ALA A 23 -3.81 -3.94 0.77
N ARG A 24 -4.11 -4.56 -0.37
CA ARG A 24 -5.47 -4.95 -0.77
C ARG A 24 -6.15 -5.82 0.27
N GLU A 25 -5.52 -6.91 0.68
CA GLU A 25 -6.09 -7.84 1.66
C GLU A 25 -6.27 -7.19 3.05
N LEU A 26 -5.36 -6.30 3.45
CA LEU A 26 -5.48 -5.56 4.70
C LEU A 26 -6.70 -4.63 4.65
N MET A 27 -6.83 -3.86 3.57
CA MET A 27 -7.96 -2.93 3.39
C MET A 27 -9.31 -3.64 3.31
N GLU A 28 -9.38 -4.79 2.62
CA GLU A 28 -10.59 -5.62 2.57
C GLU A 28 -11.05 -5.98 4.00
N ARG A 29 -10.16 -6.55 4.81
CA ARG A 29 -10.45 -6.91 6.21
C ARG A 29 -10.82 -5.70 7.08
N GLN A 30 -10.13 -4.57 6.92
CA GLN A 30 -10.44 -3.35 7.66
C GLN A 30 -11.83 -2.81 7.29
N SER A 31 -12.17 -2.80 5.99
CA SER A 31 -13.44 -2.22 5.49
C SER A 31 -14.68 -2.90 6.06
N GLU A 32 -14.60 -4.19 6.42
CA GLU A 32 -15.68 -4.96 7.04
C GLU A 32 -16.00 -4.51 8.48
N ARG A 33 -15.09 -3.78 9.14
CA ARG A 33 -15.16 -3.44 10.57
C ARG A 33 -15.29 -1.93 10.82
N LEU A 34 -15.59 -1.15 9.79
CA LEU A 34 -15.59 0.33 9.82
C LEU A 34 -16.98 0.96 9.72
N ASP A 35 -18.04 0.25 10.10
CA ASP A 35 -19.41 0.77 10.04
C ASP A 35 -19.61 2.03 10.89
N GLU A 36 -18.89 2.13 12.01
CA GLU A 36 -18.90 3.31 12.89
C GLU A 36 -18.06 4.48 12.36
N TYR A 37 -17.24 4.27 11.32
CA TYR A 37 -16.33 5.28 10.74
C TYR A 37 -16.58 5.41 9.23
N PRO A 38 -17.76 5.92 8.81
CA PRO A 38 -18.20 5.87 7.41
C PRO A 38 -17.26 6.61 6.45
N GLU A 39 -16.63 7.69 6.90
CA GLU A 39 -15.68 8.45 6.08
C GLU A 39 -14.38 7.66 5.84
N VAL A 40 -13.86 7.01 6.89
CA VAL A 40 -12.68 6.13 6.79
C VAL A 40 -12.99 4.93 5.89
N LYS A 41 -14.17 4.32 6.07
CA LYS A 41 -14.64 3.20 5.23
C LYS A 41 -14.73 3.59 3.75
N ALA A 42 -15.31 4.75 3.46
CA ALA A 42 -15.43 5.25 2.09
C ALA A 42 -14.06 5.49 1.46
N LYS A 43 -13.12 6.09 2.22
CA LYS A 43 -11.76 6.34 1.75
C LYS A 43 -11.00 5.05 1.47
N LEU A 44 -11.02 4.08 2.39
CA LEU A 44 -10.38 2.78 2.21
C LEU A 44 -10.98 2.01 1.03
N THR A 45 -12.29 2.09 0.83
CA THR A 45 -12.95 1.44 -0.33
C THR A 45 -12.51 2.06 -1.65
N ALA A 46 -12.37 3.40 -1.71
CA ALA A 46 -11.86 4.08 -2.88
C ALA A 46 -10.39 3.71 -3.14
N HIS A 47 -9.57 3.67 -2.09
CA HIS A 47 -8.16 3.32 -2.21
C HIS A 47 -7.95 1.85 -2.60
N LEU A 48 -8.79 0.93 -2.10
CA LEU A 48 -8.82 -0.47 -2.54
C LEU A 48 -9.04 -0.59 -4.06
N GLN A 49 -9.83 0.28 -4.67
CA GLN A 49 -9.99 0.31 -6.13
C GLN A 49 -8.73 0.83 -6.82
N GLU A 50 -8.07 1.86 -6.28
CA GLU A 50 -6.78 2.37 -6.78
C GLU A 50 -5.72 1.25 -6.73
N THR A 51 -5.55 0.56 -5.60
CA THR A 51 -4.65 -0.58 -5.42
C THR A 51 -4.89 -1.72 -6.42
N ASN A 52 -6.15 -2.04 -6.71
CA ASN A 52 -6.46 -3.04 -7.74
C ASN A 52 -6.01 -2.61 -9.15
N GLU A 53 -6.05 -1.31 -9.46
CA GLU A 53 -5.50 -0.78 -10.72
C GLU A 53 -3.97 -0.70 -10.69
N GLN A 54 -3.36 -0.47 -9.53
CA GLN A 54 -1.91 -0.48 -9.35
C GLN A 54 -1.31 -1.86 -9.60
N LEU A 55 -1.95 -2.92 -9.10
CA LEU A 55 -1.57 -4.31 -9.41
C LEU A 55 -1.50 -4.56 -10.92
N LYS A 56 -2.53 -4.13 -11.67
CA LYS A 56 -2.56 -4.24 -13.14
C LYS A 56 -1.45 -3.43 -13.80
N ARG A 57 -1.10 -2.25 -13.26
CA ARG A 57 0.01 -1.43 -13.78
C ARG A 57 1.36 -2.10 -13.54
N LEU A 58 1.57 -2.69 -12.37
CA LEU A 58 2.80 -3.41 -12.03
C LEU A 58 2.96 -4.66 -12.90
N GLU A 59 1.89 -5.40 -13.14
CA GLU A 59 1.86 -6.54 -14.08
C GLU A 59 2.26 -6.10 -15.49
N LYS A 60 1.67 -5.02 -16.01
CA LYS A 60 2.05 -4.46 -17.32
C LYS A 60 3.51 -3.99 -17.36
N CYS A 61 4.03 -3.43 -16.28
CA CYS A 61 5.45 -3.05 -16.20
C CYS A 61 6.38 -4.28 -16.23
N LEU A 62 5.99 -5.38 -15.57
CA LEU A 62 6.72 -6.65 -15.64
C LEU A 62 6.67 -7.24 -17.05
N GLU A 63 5.50 -7.25 -17.69
CA GLU A 63 5.33 -7.71 -19.07
C GLU A 63 6.19 -6.91 -20.05
N ALA A 64 6.27 -5.58 -19.90
CA ALA A 64 7.14 -4.72 -20.70
C ALA A 64 8.64 -5.05 -20.52
N CYS A 65 9.01 -5.65 -19.38
CA CYS A 65 10.36 -6.16 -19.15
C CYS A 65 10.56 -7.57 -19.71
N GLY A 66 9.54 -8.25 -20.23
CA GLY A 66 9.57 -9.67 -20.60
C GLY A 66 9.52 -10.61 -19.39
N GLU A 67 8.99 -10.13 -18.27
CA GLU A 67 8.98 -10.82 -16.97
C GLU A 67 7.54 -11.05 -16.48
N SER A 68 7.36 -11.91 -15.49
CA SER A 68 6.08 -12.13 -14.81
C SER A 68 6.21 -11.99 -13.29
N THR A 69 5.05 -11.99 -12.61
CA THR A 69 4.94 -12.01 -11.15
C THR A 69 5.36 -13.36 -10.52
N SER A 70 5.36 -14.44 -11.30
CA SER A 70 5.39 -15.83 -10.84
C SER A 70 6.77 -16.43 -10.53
N SER A 71 7.86 -15.68 -10.64
CA SER A 71 9.23 -16.17 -10.39
C SER A 71 9.76 -15.96 -8.96
N LEU A 72 8.99 -15.33 -8.05
CA LEU A 72 9.37 -15.15 -6.64
C LEU A 72 8.58 -16.05 -5.72
N LYS A 73 8.82 -17.35 -5.83
CA LYS A 73 8.27 -18.31 -4.86
C LYS A 73 8.79 -18.06 -3.42
N ASP A 74 9.79 -17.19 -3.23
CA ASP A 74 10.57 -17.10 -2.00
C ASP A 74 10.55 -15.73 -1.28
N THR A 75 9.92 -14.67 -1.82
CA THR A 75 9.98 -13.31 -1.21
C THR A 75 8.73 -12.90 -0.43
N ALA A 76 7.66 -13.70 -0.50
CA ALA A 76 6.44 -13.49 0.29
C ALA A 76 6.65 -13.69 1.81
N GLN A 77 7.76 -14.31 2.22
CA GLN A 77 7.95 -14.74 3.61
C GLN A 77 8.56 -13.66 4.53
N SER A 78 9.22 -12.62 4.00
CA SER A 78 9.98 -11.66 4.85
C SER A 78 9.22 -10.38 5.23
N MET A 79 8.17 -9.98 4.50
CA MET A 79 7.35 -8.79 4.84
C MET A 79 6.13 -9.10 5.73
N MET A 80 5.69 -10.36 5.80
CA MET A 80 4.60 -10.81 6.68
C MET A 80 4.86 -10.61 8.19
N ALA A 81 6.12 -10.47 8.59
CA ALA A 81 6.49 -10.31 10.00
C ALA A 81 5.93 -9.02 10.63
N ASN A 82 5.72 -7.95 9.85
CA ASN A 82 5.21 -6.68 10.38
C ASN A 82 3.68 -6.60 10.48
N VAL A 83 2.94 -7.42 9.72
CA VAL A 83 1.46 -7.51 9.81
C VAL A 83 1.04 -8.26 11.07
N GLN A 84 1.83 -9.27 11.50
CA GLN A 84 1.52 -10.05 12.70
C GLN A 84 1.66 -9.23 14.00
N ALA A 85 2.53 -8.21 14.01
CA ALA A 85 2.64 -7.26 15.14
C ALA A 85 1.41 -6.35 15.28
N MET A 86 0.72 -6.05 14.18
CA MET A 86 -0.54 -5.28 14.17
C MET A 86 -1.74 -6.11 14.63
N ALA A 87 -1.67 -7.44 14.50
CA ALA A 87 -2.74 -8.37 14.85
C ALA A 87 -2.92 -8.62 16.36
N HIS A 88 -2.03 -8.12 17.22
CA HIS A 88 -2.21 -8.13 18.68
C HIS A 88 -3.00 -6.92 19.20
N ALA A 89 -3.93 -6.40 18.38
CA ALA A 89 -4.91 -5.42 18.80
C ALA A 89 -5.92 -6.07 19.77
N THR A 90 -5.82 -5.74 21.05
CA THR A 90 -6.94 -5.84 21.99
C THR A 90 -8.16 -5.14 21.38
N ALA A 91 -9.34 -5.77 21.42
CA ALA A 91 -10.54 -5.40 20.65
C ALA A 91 -11.08 -3.96 20.86
N GLY A 92 -10.46 -3.15 21.72
CA GLY A 92 -10.93 -1.81 22.06
C GLY A 92 -10.40 -0.68 21.19
N ASP A 93 -9.20 -0.73 20.60
CA ASP A 93 -8.52 0.42 19.97
C ASP A 93 -8.08 0.18 18.51
N GLU A 94 -8.72 -0.78 17.85
CA GLU A 94 -8.35 -1.26 16.51
C GLU A 94 -8.30 -0.15 15.45
N ILE A 95 -9.27 0.77 15.43
CA ILE A 95 -9.30 1.89 14.49
C ILE A 95 -8.05 2.78 14.57
N LEU A 96 -7.53 3.01 15.78
CA LEU A 96 -6.34 3.83 15.99
C LEU A 96 -5.11 3.12 15.45
N LYS A 97 -4.96 1.84 15.82
CA LYS A 97 -3.86 1.00 15.35
C LYS A 97 -3.85 0.89 13.83
N ASN A 98 -5.01 0.66 13.21
CA ASN A 98 -5.15 0.62 11.76
C ASN A 98 -4.77 1.96 11.13
N THR A 99 -5.19 3.09 11.71
CA THR A 99 -4.82 4.42 11.21
C THR A 99 -3.30 4.63 11.22
N PHE A 100 -2.62 4.22 12.29
CA PHE A 100 -1.16 4.35 12.39
C PHE A 100 -0.42 3.43 11.42
N ALA A 101 -0.86 2.18 11.32
CA ALA A 101 -0.28 1.23 10.38
C ALA A 101 -0.48 1.65 8.94
N ASN A 102 -1.69 2.07 8.57
CA ASN A 102 -1.96 2.56 7.23
C ASN A 102 -1.05 3.76 6.94
N ASN A 103 -0.95 4.77 7.83
CA ASN A 103 -0.04 5.90 7.62
C ASN A 103 1.41 5.46 7.34
N ALA A 104 1.94 4.54 8.15
CA ALA A 104 3.29 4.02 7.97
C ALA A 104 3.43 3.23 6.65
N PHE A 105 2.42 2.44 6.30
CA PHE A 105 2.40 1.61 5.11
C PHE A 105 2.39 2.46 3.83
N GLU A 106 1.51 3.46 3.73
CA GLU A 106 1.47 4.39 2.58
C GLU A 106 2.82 5.08 2.33
N ASN A 107 3.51 5.49 3.40
CA ASN A 107 4.83 6.11 3.27
C ASN A 107 5.89 5.13 2.78
N PHE A 108 5.77 3.85 3.14
CA PHE A 108 6.61 2.79 2.58
C PHE A 108 6.33 2.60 1.08
N GLU A 109 5.07 2.58 0.66
CA GLU A 109 4.69 2.45 -0.75
C GLU A 109 5.19 3.64 -1.59
N ILE A 110 5.04 4.86 -1.07
CA ILE A 110 5.62 6.07 -1.69
C ILE A 110 7.13 5.93 -1.90
N ALA A 111 7.86 5.40 -0.92
CA ALA A 111 9.30 5.19 -1.04
C ALA A 111 9.62 4.11 -2.08
N ALA A 112 8.87 3.02 -2.10
CA ALA A 112 9.00 1.93 -3.08
C ALA A 112 8.78 2.45 -4.51
N TYR A 113 7.69 3.18 -4.77
CA TYR A 113 7.42 3.74 -6.10
C TYR A 113 8.44 4.78 -6.55
N LYS A 114 8.95 5.63 -5.64
CA LYS A 114 10.06 6.55 -5.95
C LYS A 114 11.33 5.79 -6.36
N SER A 115 11.64 4.69 -5.66
CA SER A 115 12.76 3.81 -6.00
C SER A 115 12.57 3.19 -7.40
N LEU A 116 11.36 2.69 -7.70
CA LEU A 116 11.03 2.12 -9.01
C LEU A 116 11.16 3.14 -10.15
N LEU A 117 10.75 4.39 -9.94
CA LEU A 117 10.90 5.46 -10.94
C LEU A 117 12.37 5.79 -11.22
N ALA A 118 13.21 5.80 -10.19
CA ALA A 118 14.65 5.98 -10.36
C ALA A 118 15.27 4.82 -11.15
N LEU A 119 14.90 3.58 -10.80
CA LEU A 119 15.38 2.37 -11.44
C LEU A 119 14.92 2.25 -12.90
N CYS A 120 13.65 2.53 -13.21
CA CYS A 120 13.16 2.45 -14.59
C CYS A 120 13.85 3.48 -15.50
N THR A 121 14.15 4.66 -14.97
CA THR A 121 14.93 5.69 -15.67
C THR A 121 16.35 5.22 -15.93
N ALA A 122 17.02 4.66 -14.92
CA ALA A 122 18.39 4.14 -15.05
C ALA A 122 18.49 2.90 -15.98
N ALA A 123 17.43 2.09 -16.02
CA ALA A 123 17.33 0.92 -16.89
C ALA A 123 16.89 1.26 -18.34
N GLY A 124 16.48 2.50 -18.61
CA GLY A 124 16.00 2.91 -19.94
C GLY A 124 14.60 2.40 -20.31
N ILE A 125 13.78 2.04 -19.32
CA ILE A 125 12.43 1.46 -19.51
C ILE A 125 11.40 2.59 -19.37
N ALA A 126 11.31 3.42 -20.41
CA ALA A 126 10.49 4.64 -20.39
C ALA A 126 8.98 4.34 -20.27
N GLU A 127 8.54 3.20 -20.78
CA GLU A 127 7.15 2.76 -20.80
C GLU A 127 6.59 2.55 -19.38
N ALA A 128 7.44 2.20 -18.40
CA ALA A 128 7.02 1.97 -17.02
C ALA A 128 6.82 3.27 -16.23
N LYS A 129 7.39 4.40 -16.68
CA LYS A 129 7.38 5.66 -15.91
C LYS A 129 5.97 6.19 -15.66
N GLY A 130 5.14 6.28 -16.69
CA GLY A 130 3.77 6.83 -16.58
C GLY A 130 2.88 6.03 -15.61
N PRO A 131 2.80 4.69 -15.74
CA PRO A 131 2.06 3.86 -14.79
C PRO A 131 2.55 4.02 -13.34
N LEU A 132 3.86 4.02 -13.11
CA LEU A 132 4.45 4.15 -11.77
C LEU A 132 4.22 5.55 -11.17
N GLU A 133 4.28 6.62 -11.96
CA GLU A 133 3.94 7.98 -11.51
C GLU A 133 2.47 8.11 -11.14
N THR A 134 1.59 7.36 -11.82
CA THR A 134 0.16 7.35 -11.51
C THR A 134 -0.08 6.69 -10.15
N SER A 135 0.51 5.51 -9.90
CA SER A 135 0.43 4.84 -8.60
C SER A 135 1.04 5.69 -7.48
N LEU A 136 2.22 6.27 -7.70
CA LEU A 136 2.84 7.15 -6.70
C LEU A 136 1.94 8.33 -6.29
N LYS A 137 1.18 8.91 -7.23
CA LYS A 137 0.25 9.99 -6.92
C LYS A 137 -0.97 9.51 -6.15
N GLU A 138 -1.39 8.26 -6.33
CA GLU A 138 -2.48 7.64 -5.54
C GLU A 138 -2.03 7.48 -4.09
N GLU A 139 -0.89 6.84 -3.84
CA GLU A 139 -0.31 6.67 -2.49
C GLU A 139 -0.10 8.00 -1.79
N GLN A 140 0.44 9.01 -2.50
CA GLN A 140 0.61 10.34 -1.93
C GLN A 140 -0.70 10.99 -1.49
N ARG A 141 -1.80 10.78 -2.25
CA ARG A 141 -3.11 11.30 -1.88
C ARG A 141 -3.70 10.55 -0.69
N MET A 142 -3.48 9.23 -0.60
CA MET A 142 -3.96 8.44 0.51
C MET A 142 -3.16 8.75 1.79
N ALA A 143 -1.83 8.76 1.73
CA ALA A 143 -0.97 9.21 2.82
C ALA A 143 -1.35 10.60 3.35
N SER A 144 -1.52 11.58 2.45
CA SER A 144 -1.89 12.95 2.84
C SER A 144 -3.27 13.01 3.50
N TRP A 145 -4.21 12.19 3.02
CA TRP A 145 -5.53 12.10 3.62
C TRP A 145 -5.47 11.49 5.02
N ILE A 146 -4.72 10.39 5.21
CA ILE A 146 -4.58 9.76 6.52
C ILE A 146 -3.93 10.74 7.50
N ASP A 147 -2.81 11.35 7.12
CA ASP A 147 -2.09 12.34 7.92
C ASP A 147 -3.01 13.47 8.41
N SER A 148 -3.83 14.02 7.50
CA SER A 148 -4.79 15.08 7.81
C SER A 148 -5.97 14.64 8.70
N ASN A 149 -6.20 13.33 8.86
CA ASN A 149 -7.34 12.78 9.58
C ASN A 149 -6.97 11.99 10.85
N VAL A 150 -5.68 11.81 11.18
CA VAL A 150 -5.25 11.06 12.37
C VAL A 150 -5.90 11.61 13.66
N GLU A 151 -5.85 12.93 13.85
CA GLU A 151 -6.43 13.57 15.04
C GLU A 151 -7.95 13.41 15.09
N LYS A 152 -8.62 13.60 13.94
CA LYS A 152 -10.07 13.46 13.83
C LYS A 152 -10.54 12.06 14.20
N VAL A 153 -9.92 11.03 13.61
CA VAL A 153 -10.24 9.62 13.90
C VAL A 153 -9.99 9.30 15.37
N THR A 154 -8.91 9.85 15.95
CA THR A 154 -8.60 9.68 17.37
C THR A 154 -9.69 10.26 18.28
N MET A 155 -10.20 11.45 17.94
CA MET A 155 -11.27 12.09 18.70
C MET A 155 -12.63 11.42 18.50
N GLU A 156 -12.92 10.92 17.29
CA GLU A 156 -14.12 10.15 16.98
C GLU A 156 -14.15 8.84 17.79
N TYR A 157 -13.02 8.13 17.85
CA TYR A 157 -12.84 6.97 18.71
C TYR A 157 -13.14 7.28 20.19
N LEU A 158 -12.58 8.36 20.73
CA LEU A 158 -12.83 8.76 22.12
C LEU A 158 -14.31 9.11 22.35
N SER A 159 -14.98 9.70 21.37
CA SER A 159 -16.42 9.98 21.42
C SER A 159 -17.24 8.70 21.51
N HIS A 160 -16.94 7.68 20.69
CA HIS A 160 -17.62 6.39 20.75
C HIS A 160 -17.40 5.67 22.09
N GLN A 161 -16.17 5.69 22.62
CA GLN A 161 -15.88 5.11 23.95
C GLN A 161 -16.70 5.76 25.07
N ARG A 162 -16.95 7.07 25.00
CA ARG A 162 -17.78 7.78 25.98
C ARG A 162 -19.27 7.47 25.87
N GLN A 163 -19.76 7.14 24.67
CA GLN A 163 -21.16 6.79 24.45
C GLN A 163 -21.48 5.34 24.84
N ALA A 164 -20.47 4.47 24.81
CA ALA A 164 -20.58 3.06 25.20
C ALA A 164 -20.40 2.81 26.73
N ALA A 165 -19.98 3.83 27.49
CA ALA A 165 -19.76 3.79 28.94
C ALA A 165 -20.98 4.30 29.72
#